data_AF-A0A7C3Q2T5-F1
#
_entry.id   AF-A0A7C3Q2T5-F1
#
_cell.length_a   1.000
_cell.length_b   1.000
_cell.length_c   1.000
_cell.angle_alpha   90.00
_cell.angle_beta   90.00
_cell.angle_gamma   90.00
#
_symmetry.space_group_name_H-M   'P 1'
#
loop_
_entity.id
_entity.type
_entity.pdbx_description
1 polymer ?
#
loop_
_entity_poly.entity_id
_entity_poly.type
_entity_poly.pdbx_seq_one_letter_code
_entity_poly.pdbx_strand_id
1 'polypeptide(L)' 'DMGLRNPRLIGFGISDNKSFRKACEYAHGAIIGSAFIRALQDKIPVAEFINEVKRTG' A
#
# COMPACT_ATOMS: atom_id res chain seq x y z
N ASP A 1 -20.00 -10.62 19.59
CA ASP A 1 -19.75 -9.64 18.53
C ASP A 1 -18.57 -8.77 18.92
N MET A 2 -17.42 -8.88 18.24
CA MET A 2 -16.20 -8.19 18.67
C MET A 2 -16.20 -6.75 18.14
N GLY A 3 -16.86 -5.83 18.86
CA GLY A 3 -16.97 -4.39 18.55
C GLY A 3 -15.66 -3.59 18.53
N LEU A 4 -14.65 -4.09 17.82
CA LEU A 4 -13.35 -3.45 17.61
C LEU A 4 -13.51 -2.28 16.63
N ARG A 5 -13.46 -1.06 17.14
CA ARG A 5 -13.45 0.19 16.35
C ARG A 5 -12.06 0.54 15.80
N ASN A 6 -11.22 -0.47 15.56
CA ASN A 6 -9.84 -0.25 15.16
C ASN A 6 -9.70 -0.43 13.64
N PRO A 7 -9.34 0.64 12.90
CA PRO A 7 -9.06 0.52 11.48
C PRO A 7 -7.89 -0.44 11.29
N ARG A 8 -8.15 -1.57 10.64
CA ARG A 8 -7.14 -2.59 10.33
C ARG A 8 -6.37 -2.18 9.09
N LEU A 9 -5.05 -2.36 9.11
CA LEU A 9 -4.15 -2.17 7.97
C LEU A 9 -3.44 -3.49 7.62
N ILE A 10 -3.15 -3.71 6.34
CA ILE A 10 -2.37 -4.86 5.86
C ILE A 10 -0.96 -4.39 5.47
N GLY A 11 0.09 -4.98 6.04
CA GLY A 11 1.48 -4.52 5.86
C GLY A 11 2.42 -5.47 5.10
N PHE A 12 1.91 -6.60 4.62
CA PHE A 12 2.73 -7.61 3.94
C PHE A 12 2.15 -7.93 2.56
N GLY A 13 3.03 -8.22 1.59
CA GLY A 13 2.63 -8.60 0.23
C GLY A 13 2.08 -7.45 -0.62
N ILE A 14 2.34 -6.19 -0.22
CA ILE A 14 1.88 -5.00 -0.94
C ILE A 14 3.08 -4.38 -1.67
N SER A 15 3.04 -4.38 -2.99
CA SER A 15 4.16 -3.89 -3.83
C SER A 15 3.73 -3.07 -5.03
N ASP A 16 2.45 -3.01 -5.34
CA ASP A 16 1.91 -2.34 -6.52
C ASP A 16 0.46 -1.87 -6.29
N ASN A 17 -0.11 -1.19 -7.27
CA ASN A 17 -1.51 -0.74 -7.21
C ASN A 17 -2.51 -1.89 -7.01
N LYS A 18 -2.29 -3.04 -7.65
CA LYS A 18 -3.22 -4.17 -7.59
C LYS A 18 -3.28 -4.77 -6.18
N SER A 19 -2.13 -5.02 -5.59
CA SER A 19 -1.98 -5.51 -4.22
C SER A 19 -2.44 -4.47 -3.19
N PHE A 20 -2.16 -3.18 -3.41
CA PHE A 20 -2.67 -2.09 -2.57
C PHE A 20 -4.21 -2.05 -2.57
N ARG A 21 -4.83 -2.07 -3.76
CA ARG A 21 -6.29 -2.12 -3.90
C ARG A 21 -6.86 -3.36 -3.25
N LYS A 22 -6.22 -4.52 -3.46
CA LYS A 22 -6.67 -5.78 -2.84
C LYS A 22 -6.62 -5.70 -1.32
N ALA A 23 -5.60 -5.08 -0.73
CA ALA A 23 -5.57 -4.85 0.71
C ALA A 23 -6.70 -3.93 1.17
N CYS A 24 -6.96 -2.84 0.44
CA CYS A 24 -8.04 -1.91 0.74
C CYS A 24 -9.45 -2.53 0.58
N GLU A 25 -9.61 -3.66 -0.11
CA GLU A 25 -10.89 -4.41 -0.16
C GLU A 25 -11.22 -5.10 1.17
N TYR A 26 -10.21 -5.50 1.97
CA TYR A 26 -10.40 -6.25 3.22
C TYR A 26 -9.94 -5.50 4.47
N ALA A 27 -9.32 -4.34 4.29
CA ALA A 27 -8.74 -3.50 5.33
C ALA A 27 -8.93 -2.02 4.99
N HIS A 28 -8.71 -1.14 5.97
CA HIS A 28 -8.90 0.30 5.80
C HIS A 28 -7.72 0.97 5.07
N GLY A 29 -6.72 0.17 4.65
CA GLY A 29 -5.53 0.63 3.98
C GLY A 29 -4.42 -0.42 4.02
N ALA A 30 -3.28 -0.04 3.47
CA ALA A 30 -2.09 -0.88 3.41
C ALA A 30 -0.82 -0.11 3.79
N ILE A 31 0.17 -0.83 4.32
CA ILE A 31 1.52 -0.32 4.59
C ILE A 31 2.46 -0.94 3.55
N ILE A 32 3.23 -0.10 2.87
CA ILE A 32 4.15 -0.50 1.81
C ILE A 32 5.58 -0.18 2.24
N GLY A 33 6.32 -1.20 2.67
CA GLY A 33 7.71 -1.07 3.12
C GLY A 33 8.71 -1.45 2.05
N SER A 34 8.87 -2.75 1.80
CA SER A 34 9.96 -3.27 0.96
C SER A 34 9.93 -2.74 -0.48
N ALA A 35 8.76 -2.52 -1.06
CA ALA A 35 8.65 -1.94 -2.41
C ALA A 35 9.06 -0.46 -2.44
N PHE A 36 8.74 0.30 -1.39
CA PHE A 36 9.18 1.69 -1.27
C PHE A 36 10.70 1.79 -1.12
N ILE A 37 11.31 0.93 -0.30
CA ILE A 37 12.77 0.88 -0.16
C ILE A 37 13.44 0.58 -1.50
N ARG A 38 12.92 -0.37 -2.29
CA ARG A 38 13.43 -0.67 -3.63
C ARG A 38 13.31 0.53 -4.57
N ALA A 39 12.16 1.20 -4.59
CA ALA A 39 11.98 2.41 -5.38
C ALA A 39 13.00 3.51 -5.03
N LEU A 40 13.34 3.68 -3.75
CA LEU A 40 14.39 4.61 -3.34
C LEU A 40 15.79 4.18 -3.81
N GLN A 41 16.10 2.87 -3.77
CA GLN A 41 17.36 2.33 -4.29
C GLN A 41 17.50 2.54 -5.80
N ASP A 42 16.39 2.39 -6.52
CA ASP A 42 16.29 2.61 -7.97
C ASP A 42 16.20 4.11 -8.33
N LYS A 43 16.27 5.00 -7.33
CA LYS A 43 16.19 6.47 -7.47
C LYS A 43 14.89 6.94 -8.12
N ILE A 44 13.80 6.17 -7.97
CA ILE A 44 12.47 6.57 -8.40
C ILE A 44 12.04 7.76 -7.53
N PRO A 45 11.60 8.89 -8.14
CA PRO A 45 11.03 10.00 -7.39
C PRO A 45 9.87 9.54 -6.51
N VAL A 46 9.86 9.95 -5.24
CA VAL A 46 8.83 9.57 -4.27
C VAL A 46 7.41 9.88 -4.78
N ALA A 47 7.24 11.02 -5.46
CA ALA A 47 5.95 11.40 -6.05
C ALA A 47 5.50 10.42 -7.15
N GLU A 48 6.42 9.93 -7.98
CA GLU A 48 6.13 8.96 -9.03
C GLU A 48 5.69 7.63 -8.43
N PHE A 49 6.45 7.12 -7.45
CA PHE A 49 6.09 5.89 -6.72
C PHE A 49 4.71 5.99 -6.07
N ILE A 50 4.43 7.12 -5.39
CA ILE A 50 3.12 7.34 -4.76
C ILE A 50 2.00 7.33 -5.80
N ASN A 51 2.20 7.99 -6.95
CA ASN A 51 1.21 8.04 -8.02
C ASN A 51 0.99 6.67 -8.66
N GLU A 52 2.04 5.88 -8.86
CA GLU A 52 1.95 4.51 -9.38
C GLU A 52 1.10 3.63 -8.47
N VAL A 53 1.40 3.62 -7.18
CA VAL A 53 0.67 2.83 -6.17
C VAL A 53 -0.78 3.31 -6.03
N LYS A 54 -1.01 4.62 -6.00
CA LYS A 54 -2.35 5.21 -5.79
C LYS A 54 -3.22 5.27 -7.04
N ARG A 55 -2.66 5.01 -8.23
CA ARG A 55 -3.35 5.22 -9.51
C ARG A 55 -4.76 4.62 -9.51
N THR A 56 -5.76 5.48 -9.48
CA THR A 56 -7.15 5.12 -9.75
C THR A 56 -7.35 5.25 -11.25
N GLY A 57 -7.79 4.16 -11.89
CA GLY A 57 -8.22 4.20 -13.28
C GLY A 57 -9.44 5.08 -13.47
#